data_AF-A0A7K8V0W2-F1
#
_entry.id   AF-A0A7K8V0W2-F1
#
_cell.length_a   1.000
_cell.length_b   1.000
_cell.length_c   1.000
_cell.angle_alpha   90.00
_cell.angle_beta   90.00
_cell.angle_gamma   90.00
#
_symmetry.space_group_name_H-M   'P 1'
#
loop_
_entity.id
_entity.type
_entity.pdbx_description
1 polymer ?
#
loop_
_entity_poly.entity_id
_entity_poly.type
_entity_poly.pdbx_seq_one_letter_code
_entity_poly.pdbx_strand_id
1 'polypeptide(L)'
;MVQATPFLLVLSLALMAHGLSERKCLLTGQWINDLGSNMTIGDLNRKGEFAGSYHTAVTATNNEIQLSPLQGSQHRTNQKSQPTFGFTVNWKFSDSITVFTGQCFVDDEGKEVLKTMWLLRSRVDNIKDDWKATR
;
A
#
# COMPACT_ATOMS: atom_id res chain seq x y z
N MET A 1 -22.22 -38.84 61.86
CA MET A 1 -22.58 -37.92 60.76
C MET A 1 -21.30 -37.49 60.08
N VAL A 2 -21.04 -38.00 58.88
CA VAL A 2 -19.82 -37.67 58.11
C VAL A 2 -20.17 -36.50 57.20
N GLN A 3 -19.50 -35.38 57.40
CA GLN A 3 -19.75 -34.13 56.69
C GLN A 3 -18.88 -34.13 55.43
N ALA A 4 -19.51 -34.32 54.27
CA ALA A 4 -18.84 -34.27 52.97
C ALA A 4 -18.83 -32.84 52.44
N THR A 5 -17.65 -32.25 52.27
CA THR A 5 -17.46 -30.95 51.60
C THR A 5 -17.44 -31.14 50.08
N PRO A 6 -18.18 -30.34 49.30
CA PRO A 6 -18.13 -30.42 47.85
C PRO A 6 -16.91 -29.65 47.34
N PHE A 7 -16.02 -30.34 46.63
CA PHE A 7 -14.90 -29.73 45.92
C PHE A 7 -15.43 -29.06 44.64
N LEU A 8 -15.40 -27.73 44.58
CA LEU A 8 -15.74 -26.96 43.38
C LEU A 8 -14.62 -27.08 42.35
N LEU A 9 -14.83 -27.90 41.32
CA LEU A 9 -13.98 -27.96 40.13
C LEU A 9 -14.32 -26.79 39.20
N VAL A 10 -13.54 -25.70 39.29
CA VAL A 10 -13.63 -24.59 38.34
C VAL A 10 -12.87 -24.98 37.07
N LEU A 11 -13.61 -25.40 36.04
CA LEU A 11 -13.04 -25.70 34.72
C LEU A 11 -12.68 -24.37 34.03
N SER A 12 -11.41 -23.98 34.06
CA SER A 12 -10.92 -22.80 33.38
C SER A 12 -10.89 -23.06 31.86
N LEU A 13 -11.89 -22.60 31.11
CA LEU A 13 -11.79 -22.55 29.65
C LEU A 13 -10.76 -21.48 29.27
N ALA A 14 -9.50 -21.90 29.07
CA ALA A 14 -8.54 -21.08 28.36
C ALA A 14 -8.95 -21.03 26.88
N LEU A 15 -9.72 -20.01 26.49
CA LEU A 15 -9.87 -19.65 25.08
C LEU A 15 -8.50 -19.20 24.56
N MET A 16 -7.76 -20.15 23.97
CA MET A 16 -6.64 -19.84 23.09
C MET A 16 -7.22 -19.18 21.84
N ALA A 17 -7.48 -17.88 21.93
CA ALA A 17 -7.63 -17.03 20.77
C ALA A 17 -6.29 -17.10 20.02
N HIS A 18 -6.21 -18.04 19.07
CA HIS A 18 -5.12 -18.05 18.10
C HIS A 18 -5.24 -16.72 17.38
N GLY A 19 -4.40 -15.76 17.78
CA GLY A 19 -4.42 -14.41 17.26
C GLY A 19 -4.47 -14.48 15.75
N LEU A 20 -5.51 -13.88 15.17
CA LEU A 20 -5.58 -13.66 13.73
C LEU A 20 -4.33 -12.86 13.38
N SER A 21 -3.30 -13.55 12.87
CA SER A 21 -2.10 -12.90 12.39
C SER A 21 -2.54 -12.01 11.22
N GLU A 22 -2.58 -10.71 11.46
CA GLU A 22 -2.86 -9.73 10.42
C GLU A 22 -1.86 -9.95 9.29
N ARG A 23 -2.38 -10.19 8.09
CA ARG A 23 -1.54 -10.33 6.91
C ARG A 23 -0.82 -9.01 6.67
N LYS A 24 0.47 -8.99 6.96
CA LYS A 24 1.35 -7.87 6.64
C LYS A 24 1.57 -7.76 5.13
N CYS A 25 1.90 -6.54 4.71
CA CYS A 25 2.08 -6.09 3.34
C CYS A 25 0.88 -6.33 2.43
N LEU A 26 -0.33 -6.07 2.95
CA LEU A 26 -1.50 -5.83 2.11
C LEU A 26 -1.55 -4.34 1.80
N LEU A 27 -1.44 -3.96 0.51
CA LEU A 27 -1.39 -2.54 0.13
C LEU A 27 -2.70 -1.79 0.37
N THR A 28 -3.84 -2.48 0.53
CA THR A 28 -5.13 -1.87 0.85
C THR A 28 -5.02 -1.00 2.10
N GLY A 29 -5.42 0.27 1.99
CA GLY A 29 -5.34 1.23 3.08
C GLY A 29 -4.81 2.59 2.64
N GLN A 30 -4.40 3.39 3.63
CA GLN A 30 -3.86 4.73 3.44
C GLN A 30 -2.36 4.73 3.72
N TRP A 31 -1.61 5.43 2.88
CA TRP A 31 -0.16 5.56 2.99
C TRP A 31 0.26 7.00 2.80
N ILE A 32 1.31 7.40 3.50
CA ILE A 32 1.95 8.70 3.36
C ILE A 32 3.43 8.48 3.04
N ASN A 33 3.99 9.31 2.16
CA ASN A 33 5.43 9.30 1.86
C ASN A 33 6.17 10.41 2.61
N ASP A 34 7.50 10.40 2.54
CA ASP A 34 8.37 11.36 3.22
C ASP A 34 8.23 12.81 2.73
N LEU A 35 7.56 13.02 1.58
CA LEU A 35 7.23 14.34 1.03
C LEU A 35 5.84 14.83 1.48
N GLY A 36 5.10 14.04 2.27
CA GLY A 36 3.74 14.36 2.71
C GLY A 36 2.64 14.06 1.67
N SER A 37 2.96 13.37 0.58
CA SER A 37 1.95 12.88 -0.37
C SER A 37 1.19 11.70 0.22
N ASN A 38 -0.13 11.69 0.05
CA ASN A 38 -1.01 10.64 0.53
C ASN A 38 -1.51 9.78 -0.63
N MET A 39 -1.61 8.47 -0.43
CA MET A 39 -2.34 7.58 -1.34
C MET A 39 -3.31 6.70 -0.57
N THR A 40 -4.42 6.39 -1.21
CA THR A 40 -5.40 5.41 -0.71
C THR A 40 -5.55 4.32 -1.76
N ILE A 41 -5.30 3.07 -1.36
CA ILE A 41 -5.44 1.88 -2.20
C ILE A 41 -6.68 1.10 -1.73
N GLY A 42 -7.56 0.79 -2.66
CA GLY A 42 -8.75 -0.03 -2.40
C GLY A 42 -8.42 -1.52 -2.27
N ASP A 43 -9.47 -2.34 -2.26
CA ASP A 43 -9.31 -3.79 -2.17
C ASP A 43 -8.59 -4.37 -3.39
N LEU A 44 -7.66 -5.30 -3.14
CA LEU A 44 -6.98 -6.05 -4.18
C LEU A 44 -7.87 -7.19 -4.68
N ASN A 45 -8.08 -7.26 -6.01
CA ASN A 45 -8.83 -8.35 -6.61
C ASN A 45 -8.05 -9.68 -6.58
N ARG A 46 -8.66 -10.77 -7.08
CA ARG A 46 -8.06 -12.11 -7.05
C ARG A 46 -6.71 -12.24 -7.77
N LYS A 47 -6.43 -11.34 -8.72
CA LYS A 47 -5.16 -11.26 -9.48
C LYS A 47 -4.12 -10.37 -8.82
N GLY A 48 -4.47 -9.70 -7.71
CA GLY A 48 -3.60 -8.74 -7.04
C GLY A 48 -3.67 -7.34 -7.64
N GLU A 49 -4.60 -7.09 -8.58
CA GLU A 49 -4.81 -5.76 -9.16
C GLU A 49 -5.60 -4.88 -8.19
N PHE A 50 -5.29 -3.59 -8.18
CA PHE A 50 -5.96 -2.59 -7.35
C PHE A 50 -6.13 -1.26 -8.07
N ALA A 51 -7.09 -0.49 -7.59
CA ALA A 51 -7.29 0.91 -7.93
C ALA A 51 -7.26 1.77 -6.66
N GLY A 52 -7.06 3.07 -6.83
CA GLY A 52 -6.98 3.98 -5.70
C GLY A 52 -6.92 5.43 -6.13
N SER A 53 -6.49 6.27 -5.19
CA SER A 53 -6.25 7.69 -5.41
C SER A 53 -4.90 8.12 -4.83
N TYR A 54 -4.30 9.12 -5.46
CA TYR A 54 -3.05 9.72 -5.07
C TYR A 54 -3.24 11.24 -4.95
N HIS A 55 -2.87 11.80 -3.79
CA HIS A 55 -2.85 13.22 -3.53
C HIS A 55 -1.40 13.63 -3.23
N THR A 56 -0.75 14.22 -4.23
CA THR A 56 0.64 14.67 -4.06
C THR A 56 0.71 15.94 -3.23
N ALA A 57 1.80 16.12 -2.49
CA ALA A 57 2.11 17.36 -1.78
C ALA A 57 2.97 18.33 -2.61
N VAL A 58 3.50 17.87 -3.75
CA VAL A 58 4.46 18.62 -4.57
C VAL A 58 4.10 18.51 -6.05
N THR A 59 4.38 19.55 -6.83
CA THR A 59 4.19 19.54 -8.28
C THR A 59 5.29 20.35 -8.96
N ALA A 60 5.64 19.96 -10.18
CA ALA A 60 6.56 20.71 -11.05
C ALA A 60 5.82 21.74 -11.94
N THR A 61 4.49 21.80 -11.86
CA THR A 61 3.64 22.74 -12.60
C THR A 61 3.07 23.80 -11.67
N ASN A 62 2.56 24.90 -12.23
CA ASN A 62 1.83 25.92 -11.46
C ASN A 62 0.33 25.60 -11.35
N ASN A 63 -0.11 24.42 -11.79
CA ASN A 63 -1.51 24.03 -11.73
C ASN A 63 -1.89 23.63 -10.31
N GLU A 64 -3.14 23.90 -9.92
CA GLU A 64 -3.67 23.45 -8.65
C GLU A 64 -3.64 21.92 -8.57
N ILE A 65 -3.05 21.39 -7.49
CA ILE A 65 -2.96 19.94 -7.27
C ILE A 65 -4.36 19.38 -7.09
N GLN A 66 -4.64 18.26 -7.76
CA GLN A 66 -5.90 17.55 -7.67
C GLN A 66 -5.68 16.06 -7.36
N LEU A 67 -6.62 15.49 -6.61
CA LEU A 67 -6.67 14.06 -6.34
C LEU A 67 -6.73 13.27 -7.65
N SER A 68 -5.71 12.47 -7.91
CA SER A 68 -5.51 11.76 -9.17
C SER A 68 -5.69 10.25 -9.01
N PRO A 69 -6.32 9.55 -9.98
CA PRO A 69 -6.54 8.12 -9.88
C PRO A 69 -5.21 7.36 -10.03
N LEU A 70 -5.10 6.24 -9.33
CA LEU A 70 -4.04 5.27 -9.52
C LEU A 70 -4.59 3.88 -9.83
N GLN A 71 -3.83 3.09 -10.59
CA GLN A 71 -4.12 1.69 -10.87
C GLN A 71 -2.83 0.88 -10.91
N GLY A 72 -2.84 -0.31 -10.31
CA GLY A 72 -1.65 -1.14 -10.21
C GLY A 72 -1.92 -2.59 -9.90
N SER A 73 -0.84 -3.32 -9.60
CA SER A 73 -0.90 -4.70 -9.14
C SER A 73 0.21 -5.00 -8.14
N GLN A 74 -0.07 -5.96 -7.26
CA GLN A 74 0.85 -6.49 -6.27
C GLN A 74 0.99 -7.99 -6.47
N HIS A 75 2.22 -8.50 -6.38
CA HIS A 75 2.45 -9.93 -6.38
C HIS A 75 1.78 -10.60 -5.17
N ARG A 76 1.04 -11.68 -5.45
CA ARG A 76 0.47 -12.55 -4.43
C ARG A 76 1.43 -13.71 -4.16
N THR A 77 2.52 -13.45 -3.42
CA THR A 77 3.45 -14.52 -3.03
C THR A 77 2.90 -15.27 -1.83
N ASN A 78 2.51 -16.54 -2.02
CA ASN A 78 2.11 -17.43 -0.94
C ASN A 78 3.26 -17.80 0.03
N GLN A 79 4.50 -17.42 -0.29
CA GLN A 79 5.71 -17.85 0.43
C GLN A 79 6.52 -16.70 1.06
N LYS A 80 6.31 -15.45 0.65
CA LYS A 80 7.06 -14.30 1.17
C LYS A 80 6.09 -13.18 1.55
N SER A 81 6.15 -12.74 2.80
CA SER A 81 5.29 -11.71 3.41
C SER A 81 5.56 -10.28 2.94
N GLN A 82 6.44 -10.08 1.95
CA GLN A 82 7.00 -8.78 1.54
C GLN A 82 7.04 -8.67 0.00
N PRO A 83 5.88 -8.50 -0.65
CA PRO A 83 5.71 -8.59 -2.09
C PRO A 83 6.14 -7.31 -2.82
N THR A 84 6.54 -7.50 -4.08
CA THR A 84 6.75 -6.40 -5.02
C THR A 84 5.43 -5.95 -5.64
N PHE A 85 5.37 -4.68 -6.02
CA PHE A 85 4.20 -4.09 -6.64
C PHE A 85 4.59 -2.99 -7.62
N GLY A 86 3.64 -2.59 -8.45
CA GLY A 86 3.74 -1.39 -9.26
C GLY A 86 2.38 -0.78 -9.53
N PHE A 87 2.34 0.53 -9.66
CA PHE A 87 1.12 1.27 -10.01
C PHE A 87 1.44 2.50 -10.84
N THR A 88 0.43 2.98 -11.54
CA THR A 88 0.47 4.16 -12.38
C THR A 88 -0.48 5.21 -11.82
N VAL A 89 -0.04 6.47 -11.75
CA VAL A 89 -0.87 7.63 -11.41
C VAL A 89 -1.08 8.44 -12.68
N ASN A 90 -2.34 8.63 -13.07
CA ASN A 90 -2.71 9.50 -14.18
C ASN A 90 -3.14 10.86 -13.63
N TRP A 91 -2.32 11.89 -13.80
CA TRP A 91 -2.49 13.17 -13.13
C TRP A 91 -3.66 13.96 -13.70
N LYS A 92 -4.65 14.32 -12.87
CA LYS A 92 -5.83 15.09 -13.32
C LYS A 92 -5.55 16.56 -13.63
N PHE A 93 -4.43 17.08 -13.13
CA PHE A 93 -4.07 18.50 -13.22
C PHE A 93 -2.86 18.75 -14.11
N SER A 94 -2.36 17.75 -14.84
CA SER A 94 -1.28 17.92 -15.83
C SER A 94 -1.31 16.82 -16.88
N ASP A 95 -0.79 17.11 -18.07
CA ASP A 95 -0.56 16.11 -19.12
C ASP A 95 0.71 15.30 -18.81
N SER A 96 0.70 14.55 -17.72
CA SER A 96 1.80 13.68 -17.34
C SER A 96 1.30 12.41 -16.66
N ILE A 97 2.18 11.41 -16.57
CA ILE A 97 1.89 10.14 -15.91
C ILE A 97 3.09 9.75 -15.06
N THR A 98 2.87 9.19 -13.87
CA THR A 98 3.95 8.67 -13.03
C THR A 98 3.73 7.19 -12.76
N VAL A 99 4.77 6.39 -12.96
CA VAL A 99 4.78 4.99 -12.53
C VAL A 99 5.60 4.86 -11.27
N PHE A 100 5.12 4.05 -10.33
CA PHE A 100 5.83 3.64 -9.14
C PHE A 100 6.04 2.14 -9.21
N THR A 101 7.24 1.69 -8.84
CA THR A 101 7.54 0.28 -8.62
C THR A 101 8.29 0.13 -7.31
N GLY A 102 8.05 -0.95 -6.58
CA GLY A 102 8.66 -1.12 -5.28
C GLY A 102 8.32 -2.43 -4.61
N GLN A 103 8.63 -2.47 -3.32
CA GLN A 103 8.41 -3.61 -2.45
C GLN A 103 7.92 -3.13 -1.08
N CYS A 104 6.95 -3.84 -0.53
CA CYS A 104 6.57 -3.66 0.86
C CYS A 104 7.50 -4.48 1.75
N PHE A 105 8.01 -3.85 2.80
CA PHE A 105 8.80 -4.47 3.84
C PHE A 105 8.11 -4.37 5.20
N VAL A 106 8.43 -5.29 6.10
CA VAL A 106 8.14 -5.17 7.53
C VAL A 106 9.48 -4.99 8.22
N ASP A 107 9.68 -3.88 8.90
CA ASP A 107 10.93 -3.57 9.60
C ASP A 107 11.06 -4.36 10.92
N ASP A 108 12.19 -4.16 11.60
CA ASP A 108 12.51 -4.84 12.87
C ASP A 108 11.53 -4.48 14.01
N GLU A 109 10.78 -3.39 13.86
CA GLU A 109 9.73 -2.95 14.80
C GLU A 109 8.35 -3.52 14.43
N GLY A 110 8.24 -4.26 13.31
CA GLY A 110 6.99 -4.83 12.82
C GLY A 110 6.14 -3.85 12.01
N LYS A 111 6.67 -2.68 11.66
CA LYS A 111 5.97 -1.65 10.88
C LYS A 111 6.15 -1.88 9.39
N GLU A 112 5.06 -1.69 8.65
CA GLU A 112 5.05 -1.82 7.20
C GLU A 112 5.60 -0.56 6.52
N VAL A 113 6.53 -0.75 5.58
CA VAL A 113 7.19 0.33 4.85
C VAL A 113 7.21 0.00 3.36
N LEU A 114 6.76 0.94 2.54
CA LEU A 114 6.86 0.84 1.09
C LEU A 114 8.15 1.48 0.61
N LYS A 115 9.07 0.70 0.04
CA LYS A 115 10.26 1.23 -0.64
C LYS A 115 9.99 1.23 -2.13
N THR A 116 9.96 2.42 -2.71
CA THR A 116 9.59 2.62 -4.12
C THR A 116 10.60 3.46 -4.85
N MET A 117 10.66 3.26 -6.16
CA MET A 117 11.19 4.19 -7.13
C MET A 117 10.05 4.63 -8.05
N TRP A 118 10.22 5.77 -8.70
CA TRP A 118 9.24 6.30 -9.62
C TRP A 118 9.90 6.86 -10.87
N LEU A 119 9.12 6.91 -11.94
CA LEU A 119 9.46 7.63 -13.17
C LEU A 119 8.27 8.53 -13.51
N LEU A 120 8.51 9.83 -13.65
CA LEU A 120 7.50 10.78 -14.11
C LEU A 120 7.73 11.04 -15.60
N ARG A 121 6.70 10.79 -16.40
CA ARG A 121 6.70 11.05 -17.83
C ARG A 121 5.83 12.26 -18.17
N SER A 122 6.47 13.35 -18.61
CA SER A 122 5.80 14.52 -19.16
C SER A 122 5.33 14.26 -20.61
N ARG A 123 4.20 14.87 -21.00
CA ARG A 123 3.87 15.06 -22.42
C ARG A 123 4.88 16.03 -23.04
N VAL A 124 5.30 15.72 -24.26
CA VAL A 124 6.07 16.61 -25.13
C VAL A 124 5.43 16.62 -26.52
N ASP A 125 5.54 17.74 -27.22
CA ASP A 125 4.88 17.93 -28.52
C ASP A 125 5.62 17.22 -29.67
N ASN A 126 6.90 16.92 -29.49
CA ASN A 126 7.74 16.34 -30.53
C ASN A 126 8.64 15.21 -29.98
N ILE A 127 8.88 14.18 -30.80
CA ILE A 127 9.80 13.08 -30.46
C ILE A 127 11.24 13.55 -30.18
N LYS A 128 11.67 14.66 -30.78
CA LYS A 128 12.99 15.26 -30.52
C LYS A 128 13.13 15.80 -29.09
N ASP A 129 12.02 16.01 -28.39
CA ASP A 129 11.99 16.45 -26.99
C ASP A 129 11.86 15.27 -26.00
N ASP A 130 11.83 14.03 -26.48
CA ASP A 130 11.67 12.83 -25.66
C ASP A 130 12.75 12.67 -24.58
N TRP A 131 13.98 13.05 -24.91
CA TRP A 131 15.16 12.88 -24.05
C TRP A 131 15.04 13.58 -22.69
N LYS A 132 14.21 14.64 -22.59
CA LYS A 132 13.98 15.42 -21.37
C LYS A 132 12.62 15.15 -20.72
N ALA A 133 11.85 14.22 -21.27
CA ALA A 133 10.46 14.01 -20.86
C ALA A 133 10.30 13.05 -19.67
N THR A 134 11.37 12.35 -19.26
CA THR A 134 11.34 11.44 -18.11
C THR A 134 12.24 11.96 -16.98
N ARG A 135 11.69 12.02 -15.76
CA ARG A 135 12.42 12.30 -14.51
C ARG A 135 12.39 11.08 -13.61
#